data_AF-A0A944Z9N6-F1
#
_entry.id   AF-A0A944Z9N6-F1
#
_cell.length_a   1.000
_cell.length_b   1.000
_cell.length_c   1.000
_cell.angle_alpha   90.00
_cell.angle_beta   90.00
_cell.angle_gamma   90.00
#
_symmetry.space_group_name_H-M   'P 1'
#
loop_
_entity.id
_entity.type
_entity.pdbx_description
1 polymer ?
#
loop_
_entity_poly.entity_id
_entity_poly.type
_entity_poly.pdbx_seq_one_letter_code
_entity_poly.pdbx_strand_id
1 'polypeptide(L)' 'MENILKKDIRAVIDECPEVGRILEEYNIGCAPCSVGSCLVSDVVGVHGLDPQTEATLMYKMEKALYPDRDIPEPKV' A
#
# COMPACT_ATOMS: atom_id res chain seq x y z
N MET A 1 -0.18 -12.02 0.52
CA MET A 1 0.65 -10.83 0.75
C MET A 1 2.10 -10.94 0.23
N GLU A 2 2.76 -12.11 0.23
CA GLU A 2 4.21 -12.20 -0.10
C GLU A 2 4.63 -11.68 -1.49
N ASN A 3 3.70 -11.57 -2.44
CA ASN A 3 4.03 -11.16 -3.81
C ASN A 3 3.87 -9.65 -4.06
N ILE A 4 3.00 -8.94 -3.32
CA ILE A 4 2.80 -7.50 -3.55
C ILE A 4 3.90 -6.65 -2.92
N LEU A 5 4.40 -7.05 -1.75
CA LEU A 5 5.44 -6.31 -1.03
C LEU A 5 6.72 -6.13 -1.87
N LYS A 6 6.97 -7.07 -2.80
CA LYS A 6 8.12 -7.08 -3.71
C LYS A 6 7.81 -6.47 -5.09
N LYS A 7 6.60 -5.95 -5.33
CA LYS A 7 6.27 -5.22 -6.56
C LYS A 7 6.71 -3.77 -6.44
N ASP A 8 7.02 -3.19 -7.60
CA ASP A 8 7.21 -1.75 -7.76
C ASP A 8 5.88 -1.03 -7.48
N ILE A 9 5.92 -0.01 -6.62
CA ILE A 9 4.70 0.71 -6.24
C ILE A 9 4.00 1.34 -7.45
N ARG A 10 4.77 1.77 -8.46
CA ARG A 10 4.18 2.35 -9.67
C ARG A 10 3.38 1.34 -10.46
N ALA A 11 3.90 0.13 -10.64
CA ALA A 11 3.18 -0.93 -11.32
C ALA A 11 1.87 -1.27 -10.59
N VAL A 12 1.89 -1.27 -9.25
CA VAL A 12 0.68 -1.49 -8.44
C VAL A 12 -0.34 -0.36 -8.61
N ILE A 13 0.10 0.90 -8.61
CA ILE A 13 -0.79 2.07 -8.82
C ILE A 13 -1.36 2.09 -10.25
N ASP A 14 -0.56 1.72 -11.25
CA ASP A 14 -1.01 1.66 -12.65
C ASP A 14 -2.04 0.51 -12.84
N GLU A 15 -1.88 -0.62 -12.15
CA GLU A 15 -2.88 -1.71 -12.08
C GLU A 15 -4.14 -1.31 -11.28
N CYS A 16 -3.97 -0.54 -10.20
CA CYS A 16 -5.04 -0.15 -9.28
C CYS A 16 -4.81 1.28 -8.74
N PRO A 17 -5.37 2.31 -9.38
CA PRO A 17 -5.17 3.72 -8.98
C PRO A 17 -5.64 4.03 -7.56
N GLU A 18 -6.56 3.24 -7.03
CA GLU A 18 -7.05 3.35 -5.65
C GLU A 18 -5.93 3.18 -4.62
N VAL A 19 -4.92 2.35 -4.91
CA VAL A 19 -3.73 2.21 -4.05
C VAL A 19 -3.00 3.54 -3.89
N GLY A 20 -2.91 4.34 -4.97
CA GLY A 20 -2.29 5.66 -4.91
C GLY A 20 -3.06 6.61 -3.99
N ARG A 21 -4.40 6.59 -4.06
CA ARG A 21 -5.25 7.40 -3.17
C ARG A 21 -5.14 6.97 -1.72
N ILE A 22 -5.14 5.66 -1.46
CA ILE A 22 -4.94 5.13 -0.11
C ILE A 22 -3.62 5.62 0.44
N LEU A 23 -2.52 5.56 -0.31
CA LEU A 23 -1.23 6.08 0.16
C LEU A 23 -1.27 7.59 0.48
N GLU A 24 -1.95 8.39 -0.35
CA GLU A 24 -2.14 9.83 -0.09
C GLU A 24 -2.90 10.11 1.22
N GLU A 25 -3.88 9.28 1.61
CA GLU A 25 -4.59 9.40 2.90
C GLU A 25 -3.64 9.32 4.10
N TYR A 26 -2.52 8.60 3.96
CA TYR A 26 -1.50 8.44 5.01
C TYR A 26 -0.32 9.41 4.80
N ASN A 27 -0.46 10.43 3.95
CA ASN A 27 0.59 11.38 3.55
C ASN A 27 1.80 10.71 2.88
N ILE A 28 1.59 9.58 2.20
CA ILE A 28 2.62 8.85 1.46
C ILE A 28 2.51 9.22 -0.02
N GLY A 29 3.29 10.21 -0.44
CA GLY A 29 3.26 10.75 -1.80
C GLY A 29 4.03 9.91 -2.82
N CYS A 30 3.52 8.74 -3.20
CA CYS A 30 4.14 7.89 -4.23
C CYS A 30 3.60 8.10 -5.65
N ALA A 31 2.34 8.53 -5.79
CA ALA A 31 1.70 8.76 -7.08
C ALA A 31 2.42 9.78 -8.00
N PRO A 32 2.98 10.90 -7.51
CA PRO A 32 3.71 11.86 -8.36
C PRO A 32 5.15 11.42 -8.69
N CYS A 33 5.64 10.30 -8.14
CA CYS A 33 7.00 9.82 -8.42
C CYS A 33 7.10 9.33 -9.87
N SER A 34 7.97 9.95 -10.66
CA SER A 34 8.24 9.58 -12.06
C SER A 34 9.16 8.37 -12.20
N VAL A 35 9.84 7.97 -11.13
CA VAL A 35 10.76 6.81 -11.11
C VAL A 35 10.01 5.54 -10.72
N GLY A 36 9.25 5.58 -9.63
CA GLY A 36 8.28 4.52 -9.30
C GLY A 36 8.84 3.15 -8.90
N SER A 37 10.17 3.01 -8.77
CA SER A 37 10.87 1.72 -8.55
C SER A 37 11.01 1.32 -7.08
N CYS A 38 10.38 2.07 -6.16
CA CYS A 38 10.36 1.69 -4.75
C CYS A 38 9.47 0.46 -4.58
N LEU A 39 9.92 -0.51 -3.79
CA LEU A 39 9.07 -1.64 -3.43
C LEU A 39 7.95 -1.16 -2.52
N VAL A 40 6.80 -1.83 -2.59
CA VAL A 40 5.69 -1.56 -1.67
C VAL A 40 6.13 -1.69 -0.20
N SER A 41 6.98 -2.66 0.13
CA SER A 41 7.53 -2.80 1.49
C SER A 41 8.34 -1.58 1.93
N ASP A 42 9.10 -0.99 1.02
CA ASP A 42 9.97 0.15 1.33
C ASP A 42 9.14 1.42 1.50
N VAL A 43 8.12 1.60 0.64
CA VAL A 43 7.14 2.69 0.74
C VAL A 43 6.40 2.67 2.06
N VAL A 44 6.06 1.50 2.58
CA VAL A 44 5.33 1.39 3.85
C VAL A 44 6.30 1.56 5.03
N GLY A 45 7.47 0.91 5.00
CA GLY A 45 8.40 0.86 6.13
C GLY A 45 9.20 2.15 6.37
N VAL A 46 9.53 2.93 5.33
CA VAL A 46 10.37 4.15 5.47
C VAL A 46 9.61 5.30 6.16
N HIS A 47 8.28 5.27 6.16
CA HIS A 47 7.46 6.34 6.73
C HIS A 47 7.32 6.26 8.26
N GLY A 48 7.78 5.16 8.88
CA GLY A 48 7.80 5.02 10.33
C GLY A 48 6.41 5.14 10.96
N LEU A 49 5.39 4.64 10.25
CA LEU A 49 4.02 4.58 10.78
C LEU A 49 4.00 3.74 12.06
N ASP A 50 3.11 4.08 12.98
CA ASP A 50 2.88 3.19 14.12
C ASP A 50 2.30 1.84 13.61
N PRO A 51 2.52 0.73 14.34
CA PRO A 51 2.16 -0.60 13.85
C PRO A 51 0.68 -0.75 13.46
N GLN A 52 -0.22 -0.03 14.13
CA GLN A 52 -1.66 -0.09 13.84
C GLN A 52 -1.97 0.64 12.53
N THR A 53 -1.40 1.83 12.36
CA THR A 53 -1.55 2.61 11.12
C THR A 53 -0.96 1.86 9.92
N GLU A 54 0.21 1.25 10.09
CA GLU A 54 0.85 0.40 9.07
C GLU A 54 -0.04 -0.79 8.68
N ALA A 55 -0.54 -1.53 9.67
CA ALA A 55 -1.43 -2.67 9.43
C ALA A 55 -2.72 -2.24 8.72
N THR A 56 -3.29 -1.10 9.09
CA THR A 56 -4.51 -0.55 8.48
C THR A 56 -4.28 -0.14 7.03
N LEU A 57 -3.15 0.51 6.74
CA LEU A 57 -2.72 0.83 5.37
C LEU A 57 -2.62 -0.43 4.52
N MET A 58 -1.91 -1.45 5.02
CA MET A 58 -1.74 -2.73 4.34
C MET A 58 -3.08 -3.45 4.08
N TYR A 59 -3.98 -3.43 5.06
CA TYR A 59 -5.34 -3.96 4.93
C TYR A 59 -6.11 -3.27 3.80
N LYS A 60 -6.14 -1.93 3.80
CA LYS A 60 -6.85 -1.15 2.77
C LYS A 60 -6.30 -1.44 1.37
N MET A 61 -4.98 -1.50 1.22
CA MET A 61 -4.33 -1.84 -0.06
C MET A 61 -4.72 -3.24 -0.52
N GLU A 62 -4.72 -4.23 0.37
CA GLU A 62 -5.06 -5.61 0.00
C GLU A 62 -6.55 -5.75 -0.35
N LYS A 63 -7.45 -5.06 0.34
CA LYS A 63 -8.89 -5.00 0.00
C LYS A 63 -9.14 -4.31 -1.35
N ALA A 64 -8.41 -3.26 -1.68
CA ALA A 64 -8.53 -2.59 -2.98
C ALA A 64 -8.11 -3.50 -4.13
N LEU A 65 -7.03 -4.28 -3.94
CA LEU A 65 -6.49 -5.17 -4.98
C LEU A 65 -7.21 -6.51 -5.09
N TYR A 66 -7.76 -6.99 -3.97
CA TYR A 66 -8.43 -8.28 -3.87
C TYR A 66 -9.74 -8.13 -3.08
N PRO A 67 -10.76 -7.47 -3.66
CA PRO A 67 -12.00 -7.15 -2.94
C PRO A 67 -12.72 -8.40 -2.43
N ASP A 68 -12.63 -9.51 -3.15
CA ASP A 68 -13.28 -10.78 -2.81
C ASP A 68 -12.53 -11.60 -1.73
N ARG A 69 -11.30 -11.20 -1.36
CA ARG A 69 -10.58 -11.87 -0.28
C ARG A 69 -11.18 -11.48 1.07
N ASP A 70 -11.47 -12.50 1.86
CA ASP A 70 -11.84 -12.34 3.26
C ASP A 70 -10.57 -12.09 4.08
N ILE A 71 -10.30 -10.81 4.32
CA ILE A 71 -9.12 -10.34 5.05
C ILE A 71 -9.64 -9.75 6.35
N PRO A 72 -9.18 -10.23 7.52
CA PRO A 72 -9.58 -9.65 8.78
C PRO A 72 -9.03 -8.24 8.91
N GLU A 73 -9.88 -7.29 9.29
CA GLU A 73 -9.47 -5.93 9.64
C GLU A 73 -8.54 -5.98 10.87
N PRO A 74 -7.41 -5.26 10.88
CA PRO A 74 -6.48 -5.25 12.01
C PRO A 74 -7.16 -4.67 13.25
N LYS A 75 -7.26 -5.49 14.31
CA LYS A 75 -7.84 -5.11 15.60
C LYS A 75 -6.75 -4.56 16.53
N VAL A 76 -7.09 -3.46 17.22
CA VAL A 76 -6.35 -2.88 18.34
C VAL A 76 -6.24 -3.81 19.54
#